data_AF-A0A8T5ME10-F1
#
_entry.id   AF-A0A8T5ME10-F1
#
_cell.length_a   1.000
_cell.length_b   1.000
_cell.length_c   1.000
_cell.angle_alpha   90.00
_cell.angle_beta   90.00
_cell.angle_gamma   90.00
#
_symmetry.space_group_name_H-M   'P 1'
#
loop_
_entity.id
_entity.type
_entity.pdbx_description
1 polymer ?
#
loop_
_entity_poly.entity_id
_entity_poly.type
_entity_poly.pdbx_seq_one_letter_code
_entity_poly.pdbx_strand_id
1 'polypeptide(L)'
;LASLPKEVSQNIGSLIFDTMGIYWTMKYKNEKDKELLEEWKLKPKNLPVKIFVPFGHYEEYTRKGIPVDEPFALDASELAAEDWLTTFGLDITSPVSVLIQRTLSSLKEKGTFTIEEIIKALENEERTSQETRNSAAGLFEAAKTWGIFADSETDATQVKDLISGGLTTIMDLSIYNSVGAFNIRALVISLISRKIFKERMDARKKEEIESVSHGLDLMSSSEKKDYPLVWLFIDEVHEFLPLEGKTVATDALVQLLREGRQPGISLVLATQQPGQIHKDVMTQSDIVISHRVTSKPDTEALNYIMQSYVLESIKKQMDDLPSLKGSAIILDDNSERIYPMRMRPRFTWHGGEAPSAVKKEKNF
;
A
#
# COMPACT_ATOMS: atom_id res chain seq x y z
N LEU A 1 6.76 6.81 12.24
CA LEU A 1 8.11 6.47 11.75
C LEU A 1 8.93 7.73 11.48
N ALA A 2 8.44 8.63 10.62
CA ALA A 2 9.12 9.89 10.33
C ALA A 2 9.37 10.82 11.55
N SER A 3 8.61 10.67 12.65
CA SER A 3 8.83 11.44 13.88
C SER A 3 9.74 10.77 14.92
N LEU A 4 10.40 9.66 14.57
CA LEU A 4 11.41 9.04 15.44
C LEU A 4 12.67 9.93 15.50
N PRO A 5 13.55 9.74 16.49
CA PRO A 5 14.85 10.41 16.53
C PRO A 5 15.59 10.31 15.19
N LYS A 6 16.32 11.36 14.81
CA LYS A 6 16.90 11.51 13.46
C LYS A 6 17.79 10.33 13.07
N GLU A 7 18.58 9.84 14.01
CA GLU A 7 19.47 8.66 13.87
C GLU A 7 18.71 7.42 13.36
N VAL A 8 17.44 7.26 13.75
CA VAL A 8 16.58 6.16 13.33
C VAL A 8 15.75 6.54 12.11
N SER A 9 15.09 7.70 12.14
CA SER A 9 14.14 8.08 11.08
C SER A 9 14.82 8.23 9.73
N GLN A 10 16.06 8.71 9.66
CA GLN A 10 16.81 8.83 8.39
C GLN A 10 17.08 7.50 7.69
N ASN A 11 16.92 6.38 8.41
CA ASN A 11 17.12 5.02 7.90
C ASN A 11 15.81 4.29 7.59
N ILE A 12 14.66 4.98 7.71
CA ILE A 12 13.33 4.41 7.48
C ILE A 12 12.55 5.30 6.51
N GLY A 13 12.10 4.71 5.41
CA GLY A 13 11.13 5.30 4.49
C GLY A 13 9.76 4.67 4.70
N SER A 14 8.70 5.48 4.68
CA SER A 14 7.32 4.99 4.80
C SER A 14 6.51 5.36 3.58
N LEU A 15 5.72 4.44 3.06
CA LEU A 15 4.78 4.67 1.98
C LEU A 15 3.39 4.21 2.41
N ILE A 16 2.41 5.10 2.30
CA ILE A 16 1.00 4.82 2.57
C ILE A 16 0.26 4.80 1.24
N PHE A 17 -0.39 3.69 0.91
CA PHE A 17 -1.39 3.64 -0.15
C PHE A 17 -2.72 4.13 0.41
N ASP A 18 -3.06 5.37 0.11
CA ASP A 18 -4.26 6.04 0.62
C ASP A 18 -5.43 5.81 -0.34
N THR A 19 -6.26 4.82 -0.01
CA THR A 19 -7.41 4.45 -0.83
C THR A 19 -8.62 5.36 -0.60
N MET A 20 -8.64 6.12 0.49
CA MET A 20 -9.77 6.95 0.95
C MET A 20 -9.52 8.46 0.83
N GLY A 21 -8.27 8.87 0.60
CA GLY A 21 -7.91 10.28 0.40
C GLY A 21 -7.94 11.09 1.69
N ILE A 22 -7.56 10.48 2.81
CA ILE A 22 -7.66 11.09 4.16
C ILE A 22 -6.30 11.33 4.82
N TYR A 23 -5.23 10.70 4.34
CA TYR A 23 -3.92 10.75 4.99
C TYR A 23 -3.15 12.03 4.64
N TRP A 24 -3.49 12.76 3.57
CA TRP A 24 -2.89 14.08 3.26
C TRP A 24 -2.98 15.06 4.44
N THR A 25 -4.00 14.88 5.30
CA THR A 25 -4.19 15.66 6.53
C THR A 25 -3.04 15.51 7.54
N MET A 26 -2.16 14.52 7.39
CA MET A 26 -0.95 14.33 8.22
C MET A 26 0.03 15.51 8.17
N LYS A 27 -0.06 16.36 7.14
CA LYS A 27 0.69 17.62 7.04
C LYS A 27 0.27 18.67 8.07
N TYR A 28 -0.90 18.52 8.69
CA TYR A 28 -1.47 19.51 9.59
C TYR A 28 -1.47 19.00 11.03
N LYS A 29 -1.34 19.93 11.98
CA LYS A 29 -1.40 19.64 13.42
C LYS A 29 -2.84 19.30 13.83
N ASN A 30 -3.01 18.41 14.79
CA ASN A 30 -4.32 18.12 15.36
C ASN A 30 -4.75 19.19 16.38
N GLU A 31 -5.07 20.39 15.91
CA GLU A 31 -5.59 21.46 16.78
C GLU A 31 -7.02 21.16 17.28
N LYS A 32 -7.74 20.28 16.58
CA LYS A 32 -9.09 19.88 16.94
C LYS A 32 -9.12 19.17 18.30
N ASP A 33 -8.23 18.20 18.49
CA ASP A 33 -8.13 17.36 19.69
C ASP A 33 -6.99 17.81 20.63
N LYS A 34 -6.68 19.12 20.66
CA LYS A 34 -5.58 19.66 21.47
C LYS A 34 -5.71 19.32 22.97
N GLU A 35 -6.90 19.51 23.54
CA GLU A 35 -7.19 19.20 24.95
C GLU A 35 -6.98 17.71 25.25
N LEU A 36 -7.50 16.83 24.39
CA LEU A 36 -7.29 15.39 24.50
C LEU A 36 -5.80 15.01 24.37
N LEU A 37 -5.03 15.70 23.54
CA LEU A 37 -3.58 15.50 23.48
C LEU A 37 -2.89 15.94 24.77
N GLU A 38 -3.31 17.05 25.36
CA GLU A 38 -2.77 17.56 26.63
C GLU A 38 -3.04 16.61 27.81
N GLU A 39 -4.21 15.96 27.87
CA GLU A 39 -4.50 14.89 28.83
C GLU A 39 -3.49 13.74 28.74
N TRP A 40 -3.01 13.44 27.54
CA TRP A 40 -1.98 12.43 27.27
C TRP A 40 -0.55 12.97 27.40
N LYS A 41 -0.36 14.23 27.82
CA LYS A 41 0.92 14.95 27.86
C LYS A 41 1.61 15.05 26.49
N LEU A 42 0.80 15.13 25.45
CA LEU A 42 1.22 15.24 24.06
C LEU A 42 0.90 16.62 23.50
N LYS A 43 1.55 16.99 22.39
CA LYS A 43 1.29 18.23 21.67
C LYS A 43 0.91 17.95 20.22
N PRO A 44 0.00 18.75 19.63
CA PRO A 44 -0.25 18.72 18.20
C PRO A 44 1.05 18.96 17.41
N LYS A 45 1.29 18.11 16.40
CA LYS A 45 2.42 18.28 15.47
C LYS A 45 2.07 17.73 14.10
N ASN A 46 2.64 18.34 13.07
CA ASN A 46 2.64 17.81 11.72
C ASN A 46 3.75 16.77 11.56
N LEU A 47 3.71 16.06 10.44
CA LEU A 47 4.75 15.12 10.02
C LEU A 47 5.34 15.58 8.67
N PRO A 48 6.62 15.26 8.40
CA PRO A 48 7.19 15.46 7.08
C PRO A 48 6.55 14.43 6.14
N VAL A 49 5.69 14.92 5.25
CA VAL A 49 4.84 14.11 4.39
C VAL A 49 4.94 14.63 2.96
N LYS A 50 5.04 13.71 2.00
CA LYS A 50 5.01 14.00 0.56
C LYS A 50 3.85 13.25 -0.08
N ILE A 51 3.02 13.94 -0.86
CA ILE A 51 1.77 13.44 -1.42
C ILE A 51 1.93 13.31 -2.93
N PHE A 52 1.73 12.09 -3.42
CA PHE A 52 1.73 11.72 -4.82
C PHE A 52 0.30 11.41 -5.28
N VAL A 53 -0.07 11.90 -6.45
CA VAL A 53 -1.32 11.57 -7.15
C VAL A 53 -1.01 11.14 -8.57
N PRO A 54 -1.88 10.39 -9.26
CA PRO A 54 -1.63 10.01 -10.64
C PRO A 54 -1.42 11.25 -11.52
N PHE A 55 -0.45 11.20 -12.42
CA PHE A 55 -0.06 12.38 -13.21
C PHE A 55 -1.22 12.97 -14.01
N GLY A 56 -2.11 12.12 -14.56
CA GLY A 56 -3.29 12.58 -15.31
C GLY A 56 -4.31 13.35 -14.47
N HIS A 57 -4.24 13.29 -13.14
CA HIS A 57 -5.14 13.98 -12.20
C HIS A 57 -4.44 15.13 -11.44
N TYR A 58 -3.13 15.33 -11.63
CA TYR A 58 -2.34 16.29 -10.86
C TYR A 58 -2.81 17.74 -11.03
N GLU A 59 -3.09 18.16 -12.27
CA GLU A 59 -3.59 19.51 -12.55
C GLU A 59 -4.97 19.77 -11.96
N GLU A 60 -5.84 18.75 -11.97
CA GLU A 60 -7.18 18.85 -11.39
C GLU A 60 -7.13 19.05 -9.88
N TYR A 61 -6.29 18.26 -9.19
CA TYR A 61 -6.06 18.38 -7.75
C TYR A 61 -5.55 19.78 -7.39
N THR A 62 -4.55 20.26 -8.13
CA THR A 62 -3.97 21.59 -7.93
C THR A 62 -5.02 22.69 -8.12
N ARG A 63 -5.83 22.61 -9.18
CA ARG A 63 -6.90 23.57 -9.48
C ARG A 63 -8.00 23.59 -8.44
N LYS A 64 -8.33 22.43 -7.85
CA LYS A 64 -9.30 22.29 -6.76
C LYS A 64 -8.74 22.72 -5.40
N GLY A 65 -7.44 23.06 -5.32
CA GLY A 65 -6.76 23.39 -4.07
C GLY A 65 -6.61 22.19 -3.13
N ILE A 66 -6.67 20.96 -3.66
CA ILE A 66 -6.42 19.74 -2.88
C ILE A 66 -4.90 19.63 -2.68
N PRO A 67 -4.40 19.44 -1.44
CA PRO A 67 -2.97 19.36 -1.18
C PRO A 67 -2.31 18.19 -1.91
N VAL A 68 -1.38 18.51 -2.81
CA VAL A 68 -0.56 17.57 -3.58
C VAL A 68 0.85 18.13 -3.70
N ASP A 69 1.87 17.26 -3.75
CA ASP A 69 3.25 17.70 -3.98
C ASP A 69 3.73 17.30 -5.38
N GLU A 70 3.55 16.05 -5.78
CA GLU A 70 4.07 15.52 -7.05
C GLU A 70 3.06 14.64 -7.80
N PRO A 71 3.17 14.56 -9.13
CA PRO A 71 2.55 13.50 -9.90
C PRO A 71 3.33 12.18 -9.77
N PHE A 72 2.66 11.05 -10.00
CA PHE A 72 3.31 9.76 -10.25
C PHE A 72 2.80 9.12 -11.55
N ALA A 73 3.68 8.34 -12.18
CA ALA A 73 3.39 7.53 -13.36
C ALA A 73 4.08 6.16 -13.24
N LEU A 74 3.41 5.12 -13.75
CA LEU A 74 3.84 3.74 -13.78
C LEU A 74 4.43 3.40 -15.15
N ASP A 75 5.42 2.53 -15.19
CA ASP A 75 5.92 1.98 -16.45
C ASP A 75 5.06 0.78 -16.87
N ALA A 76 4.40 0.88 -18.03
CA ALA A 76 3.57 -0.20 -18.57
C ALA A 76 4.39 -1.47 -18.89
N SER A 77 5.69 -1.32 -19.16
CA SER A 77 6.63 -2.41 -19.48
C SER A 77 6.97 -3.28 -18.27
N GLU A 78 6.84 -2.73 -17.06
CA GLU A 78 7.11 -3.42 -15.80
C GLU A 78 5.96 -4.39 -15.42
N LEU A 79 4.78 -4.27 -16.05
CA LEU A 79 3.68 -5.21 -15.86
C LEU A 79 3.90 -6.51 -16.63
N ALA A 80 3.50 -7.61 -16.00
CA ALA A 80 3.39 -8.91 -16.66
C ALA A 80 2.08 -8.99 -17.47
N ALA A 81 2.00 -9.90 -18.43
CA ALA A 81 0.79 -10.05 -19.23
C ALA A 81 -0.39 -10.48 -18.34
N GLU A 82 -0.12 -11.34 -17.36
CA GLU A 82 -1.09 -11.83 -16.37
C GLU A 82 -1.67 -10.70 -15.51
N ASP A 83 -0.89 -9.65 -15.21
CA ASP A 83 -1.38 -8.47 -14.49
C ASP A 83 -2.46 -7.77 -15.33
N TRP A 84 -2.22 -7.61 -16.63
CA TRP A 84 -3.19 -7.02 -17.56
C TRP A 84 -4.44 -7.88 -17.69
N LEU A 85 -4.29 -9.19 -17.87
CA LEU A 85 -5.43 -10.10 -17.99
C LEU A 85 -6.31 -10.06 -16.73
N THR A 86 -5.69 -10.12 -15.55
CA THR A 86 -6.40 -10.02 -14.27
C THR A 86 -7.07 -8.67 -14.10
N THR A 87 -6.40 -7.58 -14.50
CA THR A 87 -6.97 -6.22 -14.45
C THR A 87 -8.21 -6.11 -15.33
N PHE A 88 -8.16 -6.66 -16.54
CA PHE A 88 -9.26 -6.64 -17.50
C PHE A 88 -10.33 -7.72 -17.27
N GLY A 89 -10.15 -8.59 -16.26
CA GLY A 89 -11.08 -9.68 -15.96
C GLY A 89 -11.16 -10.74 -17.07
N LEU A 90 -10.06 -10.98 -17.79
CA LEU A 90 -10.01 -11.91 -18.91
C LEU A 90 -9.56 -13.31 -18.50
N ASP A 91 -10.21 -14.33 -19.06
CA ASP A 91 -9.72 -15.71 -18.95
C ASP A 91 -8.44 -15.91 -19.77
N ILE A 92 -7.45 -16.62 -19.23
CA ILE A 92 -6.13 -16.80 -19.85
C ILE A 92 -6.19 -17.43 -21.25
N THR A 93 -7.21 -18.25 -21.53
CA THR A 93 -7.38 -18.99 -22.78
C THR A 93 -8.20 -18.23 -23.83
N SER A 94 -8.77 -17.07 -23.49
CA SER A 94 -9.58 -16.30 -24.44
C SER A 94 -8.73 -15.80 -25.63
N PRO A 95 -9.29 -15.66 -26.84
CA PRO A 95 -8.57 -15.13 -27.99
C PRO A 95 -7.96 -13.74 -27.75
N VAL A 96 -8.66 -12.88 -27.00
CA VAL A 96 -8.18 -11.56 -26.59
C VAL A 96 -6.94 -11.70 -25.70
N SER A 97 -6.99 -12.59 -24.72
CA SER A 97 -5.86 -12.85 -23.80
C SER A 97 -4.62 -13.36 -24.53
N VAL A 98 -4.78 -14.28 -25.47
CA VAL A 98 -3.68 -14.82 -26.27
C VAL A 98 -3.05 -13.72 -27.13
N LEU A 99 -3.87 -12.84 -27.73
CA LEU A 99 -3.39 -11.70 -28.49
C LEU A 99 -2.60 -10.72 -27.61
N ILE A 100 -3.13 -10.35 -26.43
CA ILE A 100 -2.46 -9.46 -25.49
C ILE A 100 -1.11 -10.03 -25.06
N GLN A 101 -1.07 -11.29 -24.61
CA GLN A 101 0.18 -11.95 -24.19
C GLN A 101 1.24 -11.94 -25.29
N ARG A 102 0.87 -12.34 -26.51
CA ARG A 102 1.80 -12.35 -27.66
C ARG A 102 2.31 -10.95 -27.99
N THR A 103 1.44 -9.96 -27.97
CA THR A 103 1.80 -8.57 -28.27
C THR A 103 2.75 -8.00 -27.23
N LEU A 104 2.45 -8.18 -25.94
CA LEU A 104 3.29 -7.73 -24.84
C LEU A 104 4.66 -8.44 -24.85
N SER A 105 4.69 -9.75 -25.14
CA SER A 105 5.95 -10.49 -25.27
C SER A 105 6.83 -9.91 -26.38
N SER A 106 6.24 -9.62 -27.56
CA SER A 106 6.98 -9.05 -28.69
C SER A 106 7.48 -7.63 -28.41
N LEU A 107 6.70 -6.81 -27.70
CA LEU A 107 7.13 -5.47 -27.31
C LEU A 107 8.25 -5.52 -26.26
N LYS A 108 8.16 -6.44 -25.30
CA LYS A 108 9.15 -6.61 -24.24
C LYS A 108 10.53 -7.04 -24.77
N GLU A 109 10.56 -7.82 -25.86
CA GLU A 109 11.81 -8.14 -26.58
C GLU A 109 12.47 -6.90 -27.20
N LYS A 110 11.70 -5.86 -27.52
CA LYS A 110 12.19 -4.60 -28.11
C LYS A 110 12.60 -3.56 -27.06
N GLY A 111 12.26 -3.77 -25.79
CA GLY A 111 12.61 -2.89 -24.68
C GLY A 111 11.37 -2.38 -23.92
N THR A 112 11.46 -1.14 -23.46
CA THR A 112 10.35 -0.42 -22.81
C THR A 112 9.32 0.04 -23.83
N PHE A 113 8.06 0.09 -23.43
CA PHE A 113 6.94 0.49 -24.26
C PHE A 113 5.85 1.21 -23.45
N THR A 114 5.11 2.06 -24.16
CA THR A 114 3.96 2.83 -23.66
C THR A 114 2.63 2.15 -23.97
N ILE A 115 1.54 2.64 -23.37
CA ILE A 115 0.18 2.15 -23.69
C ILE A 115 -0.16 2.42 -25.16
N GLU A 116 0.28 3.56 -25.71
CA GLU A 116 0.11 3.93 -27.12
C GLU A 116 0.78 2.93 -28.07
N GLU A 117 1.95 2.43 -27.71
CA GLU A 117 2.67 1.44 -28.51
C GLU A 117 2.01 0.06 -28.44
N ILE A 118 1.41 -0.30 -27.30
CA ILE A 118 0.58 -1.51 -27.18
C ILE A 118 -0.63 -1.41 -28.10
N ILE A 119 -1.37 -0.30 -28.06
CA ILE A 119 -2.55 -0.06 -28.91
C ILE A 119 -2.15 -0.18 -30.39
N LYS A 120 -1.11 0.53 -30.82
CA LYS A 120 -0.61 0.46 -32.20
C LYS A 120 -0.20 -0.95 -32.61
N ALA A 121 0.43 -1.71 -31.72
CA ALA A 121 0.83 -3.10 -32.02
C ALA A 121 -0.38 -4.03 -32.17
N LEU A 122 -1.44 -3.82 -31.37
CA LEU A 122 -2.68 -4.58 -31.45
C LEU A 122 -3.46 -4.26 -32.74
N GLU A 123 -3.53 -3.00 -33.13
CA GLU A 123 -4.24 -2.55 -34.34
C GLU A 123 -3.58 -3.05 -35.64
N ASN A 124 -2.24 -3.10 -35.66
CA ASN A 124 -1.47 -3.51 -36.83
C ASN A 124 -1.28 -5.03 -36.94
N GLU A 125 -1.80 -5.83 -36.01
CA GLU A 125 -1.67 -7.28 -36.10
C GLU A 125 -2.57 -7.86 -37.19
N GLU A 126 -2.07 -8.75 -38.05
CA GLU A 126 -2.81 -9.23 -39.22
C GLU A 126 -3.39 -10.65 -39.03
N ARG A 127 -2.82 -11.48 -38.15
CA ARG A 127 -3.17 -12.92 -38.05
C ARG A 127 -4.39 -13.21 -37.16
N THR A 128 -5.02 -12.19 -36.61
CA THR A 128 -6.14 -12.29 -35.67
C THR A 128 -7.38 -11.61 -36.25
N SER A 129 -8.59 -12.00 -35.81
CA SER A 129 -9.83 -11.36 -36.28
C SER A 129 -9.88 -9.88 -35.88
N GLN A 130 -10.51 -9.05 -36.72
CA GLN A 130 -10.71 -7.62 -36.44
C GLN A 130 -11.42 -7.39 -35.11
N GLU A 131 -12.42 -8.21 -34.79
CA GLU A 131 -13.17 -8.13 -33.55
C GLU A 131 -12.26 -8.33 -32.32
N THR A 132 -11.42 -9.36 -32.32
CA THR A 132 -10.49 -9.62 -31.21
C THR A 132 -9.44 -8.51 -31.08
N ARG A 133 -8.95 -7.95 -32.21
CA ARG A 133 -8.04 -6.80 -32.18
C ARG A 133 -8.70 -5.56 -31.58
N ASN A 134 -9.90 -5.22 -32.05
CA ASN A 134 -10.64 -4.05 -31.56
C ASN A 134 -10.95 -4.18 -30.07
N SER A 135 -11.34 -5.37 -29.62
CA SER A 135 -11.59 -5.63 -28.20
C SER A 135 -10.33 -5.48 -27.35
N ALA A 136 -9.18 -6.02 -27.81
CA ALA A 136 -7.91 -5.85 -27.11
C ALA A 136 -7.47 -4.38 -27.08
N ALA A 137 -7.51 -3.68 -28.21
CA ALA A 137 -7.15 -2.27 -28.32
C ALA A 137 -8.04 -1.40 -27.42
N GLY A 138 -9.36 -1.60 -27.43
CA GLY A 138 -10.30 -0.86 -26.60
C GLY A 138 -10.05 -0.99 -25.08
N LEU A 139 -9.54 -2.15 -24.63
CA LEU A 139 -9.13 -2.32 -23.22
C LEU A 139 -7.91 -1.45 -22.87
N PHE A 140 -6.92 -1.36 -23.76
CA PHE A 140 -5.76 -0.50 -23.55
C PHE A 140 -6.07 0.99 -23.77
N GLU A 141 -7.02 1.33 -24.66
CA GLU A 141 -7.57 2.69 -24.75
C GLU A 141 -8.22 3.09 -23.43
N ALA A 142 -9.02 2.21 -22.82
CA ALA A 142 -9.56 2.45 -21.49
C ALA A 142 -8.43 2.60 -20.45
N ALA A 143 -7.40 1.75 -20.50
CA ALA A 143 -6.24 1.85 -19.61
C ALA A 143 -5.50 3.20 -19.71
N LYS A 144 -5.38 3.73 -20.93
CA LYS A 144 -4.80 5.06 -21.17
C LYS A 144 -5.57 6.17 -20.45
N THR A 145 -6.91 6.09 -20.40
CA THR A 145 -7.74 7.10 -19.71
C THR A 145 -7.54 7.13 -18.19
N TRP A 146 -6.92 6.11 -17.60
CA TRP A 146 -6.71 6.07 -16.15
C TRP A 146 -5.72 7.15 -15.68
N GLY A 147 -4.81 7.61 -16.55
CA GLY A 147 -3.85 8.66 -16.23
C GLY A 147 -2.78 8.24 -15.21
N ILE A 148 -2.41 6.94 -15.21
CA ILE A 148 -1.38 6.37 -14.32
C ILE A 148 -0.15 5.86 -15.04
N PHE A 149 -0.16 5.70 -16.36
CA PHE A 149 0.99 5.16 -17.09
C PHE A 149 1.81 6.28 -17.73
N ALA A 150 3.13 6.15 -17.62
CA ALA A 150 4.10 6.99 -18.30
C ALA A 150 3.85 7.00 -19.81
N ASP A 151 4.10 8.14 -20.43
CA ASP A 151 3.96 8.38 -21.87
C ASP A 151 5.24 9.02 -22.42
N SER A 152 5.20 9.52 -23.65
CA SER A 152 6.38 10.15 -24.29
C SER A 152 6.81 11.46 -23.63
N GLU A 153 5.96 12.08 -22.81
CA GLU A 153 6.22 13.37 -22.17
C GLU A 153 6.46 13.24 -20.65
N THR A 154 6.05 12.11 -20.08
CA THR A 154 6.08 11.85 -18.63
C THR A 154 6.88 10.59 -18.31
N ASP A 155 7.99 10.76 -17.58
CA ASP A 155 8.81 9.64 -17.11
C ASP A 155 8.10 8.83 -16.01
N ALA A 156 8.38 7.52 -15.98
CA ALA A 156 7.93 6.65 -14.91
C ALA A 156 8.61 6.98 -13.57
N THR A 157 7.81 7.02 -12.51
CA THR A 157 8.27 7.31 -11.14
C THR A 157 9.18 6.19 -10.63
N GLN A 158 10.29 6.59 -9.99
CA GLN A 158 11.27 5.66 -9.44
C GLN A 158 11.03 5.44 -7.94
N VAL A 159 11.47 4.30 -7.41
CA VAL A 159 11.29 3.97 -5.98
C VAL A 159 11.98 4.99 -5.08
N LYS A 160 13.16 5.49 -5.47
CA LYS A 160 13.89 6.56 -4.76
C LYS A 160 13.05 7.84 -4.56
N ASP A 161 12.11 8.12 -5.46
CA ASP A 161 11.24 9.29 -5.36
C ASP A 161 10.12 9.06 -4.33
N LEU A 162 9.69 7.80 -4.19
CA LEU A 162 8.64 7.37 -3.27
C LEU A 162 9.17 7.04 -1.88
N ILE A 163 10.39 6.55 -1.76
CA ILE A 163 10.97 6.02 -0.53
C ILE A 163 12.17 6.87 -0.14
N SER A 164 11.99 7.71 0.87
CA SER A 164 13.03 8.58 1.41
C SER A 164 13.10 8.48 2.94
N GLY A 165 14.32 8.39 3.47
CA GLY A 165 14.56 8.32 4.91
C GLY A 165 14.01 9.53 5.64
N GLY A 166 13.22 9.29 6.69
CA GLY A 166 12.65 10.33 7.55
C GLY A 166 11.41 11.01 6.98
N LEU A 167 10.92 10.55 5.83
CA LEU A 167 9.74 11.06 5.15
C LEU A 167 8.63 9.99 5.16
N THR A 168 7.38 10.44 5.23
CA THR A 168 6.22 9.58 4.95
C THR A 168 5.61 9.98 3.62
N THR A 169 5.70 9.10 2.65
CA THR A 169 5.07 9.27 1.34
C THR A 169 3.64 8.77 1.41
N ILE A 170 2.73 9.53 0.82
CA ILE A 170 1.33 9.18 0.66
C ILE A 170 1.08 9.09 -0.83
N MET A 171 0.68 7.92 -1.29
CA MET A 171 0.20 7.70 -2.64
C MET A 171 -1.32 7.70 -2.59
N ASP A 172 -1.90 8.81 -3.00
CA ASP A 172 -3.35 9.01 -2.99
C ASP A 172 -3.95 8.35 -4.23
N LEU A 173 -4.74 7.30 -3.99
CA LEU A 173 -5.44 6.50 -4.99
C LEU A 173 -6.96 6.65 -4.88
N SER A 174 -7.44 7.62 -4.08
CA SER A 174 -8.86 7.84 -3.81
C SER A 174 -9.67 8.31 -5.01
N ILE A 175 -9.00 8.80 -6.06
CA ILE A 175 -9.64 9.13 -7.34
C ILE A 175 -10.22 7.90 -8.04
N TYR A 176 -9.70 6.70 -7.74
CA TYR A 176 -10.17 5.44 -8.29
C TYR A 176 -11.16 4.77 -7.34
N ASN A 177 -12.39 4.55 -7.84
CA ASN A 177 -13.44 3.90 -7.08
C ASN A 177 -13.10 2.43 -6.77
N SER A 178 -13.60 1.94 -5.62
CA SER A 178 -13.52 0.52 -5.25
C SER A 178 -14.37 -0.41 -6.11
N VAL A 179 -15.52 0.08 -6.58
CA VAL A 179 -16.52 -0.69 -7.33
C VAL A 179 -16.40 -0.43 -8.85
N GLY A 180 -15.21 -0.07 -9.32
CA GLY A 180 -14.95 0.18 -10.73
C GLY A 180 -14.86 -1.11 -11.56
N ALA A 181 -15.01 -0.99 -12.88
CA ALA A 181 -14.80 -2.11 -13.80
C ALA A 181 -13.37 -2.68 -13.76
N PHE A 182 -12.40 -1.83 -13.38
CA PHE A 182 -10.98 -2.19 -13.26
C PHE A 182 -10.47 -1.84 -11.87
N ASN A 183 -9.75 -2.77 -11.23
CA ASN A 183 -9.13 -2.52 -9.92
C ASN A 183 -7.77 -1.83 -10.07
N ILE A 184 -7.81 -0.55 -10.47
CA ILE A 184 -6.62 0.29 -10.72
C ILE A 184 -5.76 0.42 -9.46
N ARG A 185 -6.41 0.51 -8.28
CA ARG A 185 -5.71 0.61 -6.99
C ARG A 185 -4.84 -0.63 -6.73
N ALA A 186 -5.38 -1.84 -6.97
CA ALA A 186 -4.62 -3.08 -6.86
C ALA A 186 -3.44 -3.12 -7.84
N LEU A 187 -3.62 -2.65 -9.07
CA LEU A 187 -2.56 -2.59 -10.08
C LEU A 187 -1.38 -1.73 -9.61
N VAL A 188 -1.67 -0.52 -9.11
CA VAL A 188 -0.66 0.40 -8.57
C VAL A 188 0.07 -0.24 -7.38
N ILE A 189 -0.68 -0.78 -6.41
CA ILE A 189 -0.11 -1.43 -5.22
C ILE A 189 0.79 -2.60 -5.64
N SER A 190 0.36 -3.41 -6.60
CA SER A 190 1.12 -4.56 -7.10
C SER A 190 2.46 -4.14 -7.69
N LEU A 191 2.45 -3.20 -8.64
CA LEU A 191 3.65 -2.77 -9.34
C LEU A 191 4.67 -2.15 -8.37
N ILE A 192 4.22 -1.19 -7.55
CA ILE A 192 5.08 -0.48 -6.62
C ILE A 192 5.65 -1.45 -5.57
N SER A 193 4.84 -2.38 -5.07
CA SER A 193 5.29 -3.42 -4.14
C SER A 193 6.42 -4.28 -4.73
N ARG A 194 6.27 -4.75 -5.98
CA ARG A 194 7.31 -5.54 -6.66
C ARG A 194 8.58 -4.72 -6.92
N LYS A 195 8.44 -3.46 -7.31
CA LYS A 195 9.57 -2.56 -7.58
C LYS A 195 10.38 -2.30 -6.31
N ILE A 196 9.70 -2.01 -5.21
CA ILE A 196 10.30 -1.83 -3.88
C ILE A 196 10.99 -3.11 -3.40
N PHE A 197 10.34 -4.27 -3.57
CA PHE A 197 10.93 -5.56 -3.19
C PHE A 197 12.25 -5.82 -3.93
N LYS A 198 12.24 -5.67 -5.26
CA LYS A 198 13.43 -5.86 -6.09
C LYS A 198 14.56 -4.92 -5.69
N GLU A 199 14.28 -3.63 -5.56
CA GLU A 199 15.31 -2.64 -5.23
C GLU A 199 15.92 -2.88 -3.84
N ARG A 200 15.09 -3.25 -2.85
CA ARG A 200 15.59 -3.57 -1.51
C ARG A 200 16.34 -4.90 -1.45
N MET A 201 16.00 -5.88 -2.29
CA MET A 201 16.80 -7.10 -2.44
C MET A 201 18.20 -6.79 -2.98
N ASP A 202 18.29 -5.95 -4.01
CA ASP A 202 19.57 -5.51 -4.57
C ASP A 202 20.39 -4.70 -3.55
N ALA A 203 19.74 -3.79 -2.83
CA ALA A 203 20.38 -3.01 -1.77
C ALA A 203 20.85 -3.90 -0.61
N ARG A 204 20.03 -4.86 -0.16
CA ARG A 204 20.42 -5.82 0.87
C ARG A 204 21.65 -6.63 0.48
N LYS A 205 21.75 -7.04 -0.79
CA LYS A 205 22.92 -7.75 -1.31
C LYS A 205 24.17 -6.88 -1.29
N LYS A 206 24.07 -5.59 -1.63
CA LYS A 206 25.18 -4.64 -1.51
C LYS A 206 25.61 -4.46 -0.05
N GLU A 207 24.66 -4.27 0.87
CA GLU A 207 24.89 -4.16 2.31
C GLU A 207 25.64 -5.40 2.87
N GLU A 208 25.28 -6.62 2.41
CA GLU A 208 25.99 -7.86 2.77
C GLU A 208 27.41 -7.91 2.19
N ILE A 209 27.60 -7.53 0.92
CA ILE A 209 28.93 -7.52 0.29
C ILE A 209 29.86 -6.55 1.03
N GLU A 210 29.37 -5.37 1.39
CA GLU A 210 30.10 -4.38 2.19
C GLU A 210 30.44 -4.94 3.57
N SER A 211 29.49 -5.61 4.23
CA SER A 211 29.72 -6.21 5.55
C SER A 211 30.78 -7.31 5.51
N VAL A 212 30.83 -8.11 4.44
CA VAL A 212 31.84 -9.16 4.24
C VAL A 212 33.21 -8.57 3.88
N SER A 213 33.24 -7.53 3.04
CA SER A 213 34.49 -6.94 2.54
C SER A 213 35.21 -6.10 3.60
N HIS A 214 34.48 -5.45 4.51
CA HIS A 214 35.06 -4.61 5.55
C HIS A 214 35.64 -5.37 6.76
N GLY A 215 35.40 -6.68 6.91
CA GLY A 215 35.86 -7.43 8.09
C GLY A 215 35.37 -6.81 9.41
N LEU A 216 35.95 -7.21 10.55
CA LEU A 216 35.57 -6.77 11.91
C LEU A 216 35.76 -5.27 12.21
N ASP A 217 36.03 -4.42 11.22
CA ASP A 217 36.16 -2.98 11.40
C ASP A 217 34.74 -2.33 11.48
N LEU A 218 34.04 -2.60 12.59
CA LEU A 218 32.69 -2.13 12.91
C LEU A 218 32.54 -0.60 12.97
N MET A 219 33.63 0.16 12.78
CA MET A 219 33.67 1.60 13.02
C MET A 219 33.41 2.46 11.77
N SER A 220 33.12 1.87 10.61
CA SER A 220 32.84 2.62 9.38
C SER A 220 31.48 2.32 8.73
N SER A 221 30.50 1.79 9.47
CA SER A 221 29.13 1.75 8.96
C SER A 221 28.61 3.18 8.88
N SER A 222 28.21 3.63 7.68
CA SER A 222 27.59 4.95 7.54
C SER A 222 26.34 4.99 8.42
N GLU A 223 26.19 6.04 9.25
CA GLU A 223 25.00 6.21 10.10
C GLU A 223 23.69 6.29 9.30
N LYS A 224 23.78 6.51 7.98
CA LYS A 224 22.67 6.66 7.05
C LYS A 224 22.79 5.61 5.93
N LYS A 225 21.76 4.78 5.78
CA LYS A 225 21.56 3.88 4.66
C LYS A 225 21.23 4.69 3.40
N ASP A 226 21.86 4.33 2.28
CA ASP A 226 21.51 4.88 0.96
C ASP A 226 20.09 4.47 0.53
N TYR A 227 19.71 3.23 0.88
CA TYR A 227 18.37 2.69 0.69
C TYR A 227 17.77 2.38 2.07
N PRO A 228 16.85 3.21 2.57
CA PRO A 228 16.29 3.02 3.90
C PRO A 228 15.44 1.74 3.98
N LEU A 229 15.24 1.24 5.19
CA LEU A 229 14.26 0.20 5.46
C LEU A 229 12.86 0.72 5.14
N VAL A 230 12.00 -0.14 4.60
CA VAL A 230 10.72 0.30 4.04
C VAL A 230 9.57 -0.16 4.91
N TRP A 231 8.63 0.75 5.17
CA TRP A 231 7.34 0.44 5.78
C TRP A 231 6.23 0.77 4.81
N LEU A 232 5.47 -0.23 4.38
CA LEU A 232 4.32 -0.06 3.51
C LEU A 232 3.04 -0.16 4.32
N PHE A 233 2.18 0.85 4.20
CA PHE A 233 0.88 0.91 4.85
C PHE A 233 -0.21 0.77 3.80
N ILE A 234 -1.12 -0.17 4.00
CA ILE A 234 -2.27 -0.41 3.11
C ILE A 234 -3.53 -0.39 3.95
N ASP A 235 -4.40 0.58 3.67
CA ASP A 235 -5.74 0.65 4.26
C ASP A 235 -6.74 -0.16 3.43
N GLU A 236 -7.77 -0.68 4.10
CA GLU A 236 -8.76 -1.60 3.54
C GLU A 236 -8.16 -2.77 2.75
N VAL A 237 -7.18 -3.46 3.36
CA VAL A 237 -6.41 -4.52 2.68
C VAL A 237 -7.26 -5.66 2.11
N HIS A 238 -8.49 -5.88 2.62
CA HIS A 238 -9.41 -6.90 2.10
C HIS A 238 -9.78 -6.68 0.62
N GLU A 239 -9.68 -5.44 0.12
CA GLU A 239 -9.90 -5.08 -1.28
C GLU A 239 -8.77 -5.58 -2.21
N PHE A 240 -7.61 -5.94 -1.65
CA PHE A 240 -6.39 -6.30 -2.39
C PHE A 240 -5.90 -7.71 -2.09
N LEU A 241 -6.13 -8.18 -0.86
CA LEU A 241 -5.89 -9.54 -0.38
C LEU A 241 -7.20 -10.13 0.16
N PRO A 242 -8.19 -10.40 -0.71
CA PRO A 242 -9.44 -11.02 -0.28
C PRO A 242 -9.20 -12.47 0.17
N LEU A 243 -10.10 -12.98 1.01
CA LEU A 243 -10.10 -14.38 1.44
C LEU A 243 -10.29 -15.33 0.26
N GLU A 244 -11.14 -14.95 -0.69
CA GLU A 244 -11.47 -15.73 -1.88
C GLU A 244 -11.09 -14.99 -3.16
N GLY A 245 -10.63 -15.75 -4.16
CA GLY A 245 -10.16 -15.20 -5.42
C GLY A 245 -8.77 -14.55 -5.32
N LYS A 246 -8.41 -13.81 -6.37
CA LYS A 246 -7.17 -13.05 -6.44
C LYS A 246 -7.43 -11.69 -7.08
N THR A 247 -6.67 -10.70 -6.64
CA THR A 247 -6.51 -9.42 -7.34
C THR A 247 -5.13 -9.36 -7.97
N VAL A 248 -4.89 -8.35 -8.80
CA VAL A 248 -3.57 -8.06 -9.36
C VAL A 248 -2.50 -7.83 -8.28
N ALA A 249 -2.90 -7.37 -7.09
CA ALA A 249 -1.99 -7.12 -5.96
C ALA A 249 -1.67 -8.37 -5.15
N THR A 250 -2.47 -9.44 -5.26
CA THR A 250 -2.42 -10.57 -4.33
C THR A 250 -1.04 -11.21 -4.27
N ASP A 251 -0.46 -11.57 -5.42
CA ASP A 251 0.82 -12.28 -5.43
C ASP A 251 1.97 -11.40 -4.94
N ALA A 252 1.97 -10.11 -5.29
CA ALA A 252 2.97 -9.14 -4.83
C ALA A 252 2.92 -8.95 -3.31
N LEU A 253 1.72 -8.82 -2.73
CA LEU A 253 1.56 -8.62 -1.30
C LEU A 253 1.81 -9.91 -0.51
N VAL A 254 1.43 -11.08 -1.03
CA VAL A 254 1.79 -12.38 -0.43
C VAL A 254 3.30 -12.58 -0.42
N GLN A 255 4.00 -12.23 -1.50
CA GLN A 255 5.45 -12.27 -1.54
C GLN A 255 6.06 -11.36 -0.47
N LEU A 256 5.57 -10.14 -0.32
CA LEU A 256 6.04 -9.23 0.73
C LEU A 256 5.77 -9.76 2.14
N LEU A 257 4.63 -10.41 2.39
CA LEU A 257 4.32 -11.03 3.69
C LEU A 257 5.30 -12.15 4.02
N ARG A 258 5.63 -13.01 3.05
CA ARG A 258 6.48 -14.20 3.25
C ARG A 258 7.97 -13.89 3.24
N GLU A 259 8.40 -12.98 2.37
CA GLU A 259 9.81 -12.76 2.05
C GLU A 259 10.30 -11.35 2.46
N GLY A 260 9.40 -10.42 2.80
CA GLY A 260 9.74 -9.01 3.05
C GLY A 260 10.72 -8.76 4.19
N ARG A 261 10.83 -9.69 5.16
CA ARG A 261 11.82 -9.60 6.24
C ARG A 261 13.27 -9.59 5.73
N GLN A 262 13.57 -10.38 4.70
CA GLN A 262 14.92 -10.50 4.13
C GLN A 262 15.46 -9.17 3.57
N PRO A 263 14.73 -8.44 2.71
CA PRO A 263 15.12 -7.11 2.21
C PRO A 263 14.87 -5.97 3.20
N GLY A 264 14.29 -6.22 4.37
CA GLY A 264 13.99 -5.18 5.37
C GLY A 264 12.76 -4.33 5.00
N ILE A 265 11.71 -4.99 4.55
CA ILE A 265 10.39 -4.40 4.23
C ILE A 265 9.38 -4.88 5.27
N SER A 266 8.72 -3.94 5.92
CA SER A 266 7.64 -4.18 6.87
C SER A 266 6.30 -3.79 6.24
N LEU A 267 5.31 -4.67 6.39
CA LEU A 267 3.93 -4.39 5.98
C LEU A 267 3.10 -4.00 7.21
N VAL A 268 2.25 -2.99 7.04
CA VAL A 268 1.23 -2.59 8.00
C VAL A 268 -0.10 -2.57 7.27
N LEU A 269 -0.96 -3.52 7.60
CA LEU A 269 -2.23 -3.74 6.92
C LEU A 269 -3.37 -3.37 7.85
N ALA A 270 -4.30 -2.55 7.37
CA ALA A 270 -5.51 -2.18 8.09
C ALA A 270 -6.75 -2.68 7.35
N THR A 271 -7.75 -3.16 8.08
CA THR A 271 -9.04 -3.59 7.52
C THR A 271 -10.12 -3.50 8.58
N GLN A 272 -11.34 -3.17 8.15
CA GLN A 272 -12.54 -3.29 8.98
C GLN A 272 -13.15 -4.70 8.95
N GLN A 273 -12.71 -5.57 8.03
CA GLN A 273 -13.27 -6.90 7.77
C GLN A 273 -12.17 -7.98 7.88
N PRO A 274 -11.64 -8.27 9.08
CA PRO A 274 -10.62 -9.31 9.25
C PRO A 274 -11.11 -10.72 8.91
N GLY A 275 -12.43 -10.97 8.87
CA GLY A 275 -12.99 -12.23 8.35
C GLY A 275 -12.94 -12.38 6.83
N GLN A 276 -12.55 -11.34 6.08
CA GLN A 276 -12.57 -11.32 4.60
C GLN A 276 -11.18 -11.19 3.98
N ILE A 277 -10.10 -11.33 4.77
CA ILE A 277 -8.72 -11.21 4.29
C ILE A 277 -8.05 -12.55 4.04
N HIS A 278 -7.08 -12.57 3.14
CA HIS A 278 -6.28 -13.73 2.80
C HIS A 278 -5.59 -14.34 4.04
N LYS A 279 -5.56 -15.68 4.14
CA LYS A 279 -5.07 -16.40 5.32
C LYS A 279 -3.60 -16.10 5.65
N ASP A 280 -2.77 -15.84 4.65
CA ASP A 280 -1.36 -15.47 4.89
C ASP A 280 -1.21 -14.16 5.67
N VAL A 281 -2.17 -13.22 5.58
CA VAL A 281 -2.14 -12.03 6.44
C VAL A 281 -2.21 -12.46 7.90
N MET A 282 -3.04 -13.46 8.20
CA MET A 282 -3.24 -13.96 9.56
C MET A 282 -2.05 -14.77 10.04
N THR A 283 -1.47 -15.63 9.20
CA THR A 283 -0.39 -16.53 9.61
C THR A 283 1.00 -15.92 9.57
N GLN A 284 1.21 -14.81 8.87
CA GLN A 284 2.51 -14.13 8.74
C GLN A 284 2.61 -12.84 9.57
N SER A 285 1.55 -12.45 10.28
CA SER A 285 1.55 -11.25 11.13
C SER A 285 2.27 -11.50 12.44
N ASP A 286 3.36 -10.76 12.69
CA ASP A 286 4.06 -10.76 13.98
C ASP A 286 3.23 -10.10 15.10
N ILE A 287 2.51 -9.04 14.73
CA ILE A 287 1.74 -8.20 15.65
C ILE A 287 0.37 -7.96 15.06
N VAL A 288 -0.68 -8.22 15.83
CA VAL A 288 -2.06 -7.88 15.48
C VAL A 288 -2.64 -6.97 16.55
N ILE A 289 -3.05 -5.78 16.13
CA ILE A 289 -3.75 -4.82 16.99
C ILE A 289 -5.23 -4.88 16.61
N SER A 290 -6.05 -5.41 17.52
CA SER A 290 -7.47 -5.55 17.29
C SER A 290 -8.27 -4.68 18.24
N HIS A 291 -9.04 -3.74 17.66
CA HIS A 291 -10.09 -3.08 18.41
C HIS A 291 -11.25 -4.06 18.63
N ARG A 292 -12.26 -3.66 19.40
CA ARG A 292 -13.42 -4.51 19.65
C ARG A 292 -14.10 -4.91 18.32
N VAL A 293 -14.16 -6.21 18.07
CA VAL A 293 -14.97 -6.82 17.01
C VAL A 293 -16.10 -7.63 17.63
N THR A 294 -17.29 -7.56 17.05
CA THR A 294 -18.48 -8.25 17.56
C THR A 294 -18.99 -9.33 16.63
N SER A 295 -18.54 -9.34 15.37
CA SER A 295 -18.99 -10.31 14.38
C SER A 295 -18.31 -11.66 14.59
N LYS A 296 -19.07 -12.74 14.42
CA LYS A 296 -18.54 -14.11 14.57
C LYS A 296 -17.38 -14.39 13.60
N PRO A 297 -17.50 -14.10 12.29
CA PRO A 297 -16.40 -14.30 11.34
C PRO A 297 -15.12 -13.57 11.74
N ASP A 298 -15.23 -12.34 12.23
CA ASP A 298 -14.05 -11.56 12.64
C ASP A 298 -13.41 -12.11 13.91
N THR A 299 -14.21 -12.54 14.89
CA THR A 299 -13.67 -13.20 16.10
C THR A 299 -13.01 -14.55 15.77
N GLU A 300 -13.56 -15.31 14.84
CA GLU A 300 -12.98 -16.58 14.38
C GLU A 300 -11.67 -16.36 13.62
N ALA A 301 -11.61 -15.32 12.79
CA ALA A 301 -10.40 -14.94 12.09
C ALA A 301 -9.29 -14.55 13.08
N LEU A 302 -9.60 -13.77 14.12
CA LEU A 302 -8.64 -13.46 15.18
C LEU A 302 -8.20 -14.69 15.98
N ASN A 303 -9.12 -15.63 16.25
CA ASN A 303 -8.75 -16.90 16.88
C ASN A 303 -7.82 -17.74 15.99
N TYR A 304 -7.91 -17.61 14.66
CA TYR A 304 -7.02 -18.33 13.73
C TYR A 304 -5.57 -17.81 13.78
N ILE A 305 -5.37 -16.52 14.06
CA ILE A 305 -4.02 -15.93 14.26
C ILE A 305 -3.37 -16.57 15.49
N MET A 306 -4.15 -16.75 16.55
CA MET A 306 -3.64 -17.33 17.79
C MET A 306 -3.55 -18.84 17.64
N GLN A 307 -2.37 -19.31 17.27
CA GLN A 307 -2.01 -20.72 17.44
C GLN A 307 -2.31 -21.12 18.90
N SER A 308 -2.74 -22.36 19.11
CA SER A 308 -3.39 -23.03 20.26
C SER A 308 -2.97 -22.72 21.73
N TYR A 309 -2.09 -21.76 21.98
CA TYR A 309 -1.44 -21.48 23.27
C TYR A 309 -2.30 -20.68 24.26
N VAL A 310 -3.33 -19.95 23.80
CA VAL A 310 -4.23 -19.21 24.69
C VAL A 310 -5.51 -20.01 24.94
N LEU A 311 -5.61 -20.59 26.14
CA LEU A 311 -6.77 -21.37 26.61
C LEU A 311 -8.04 -20.51 26.80
N GLU A 312 -7.90 -19.19 26.86
CA GLU A 312 -8.98 -18.25 27.15
C GLU A 312 -9.48 -17.57 25.87
N SER A 313 -10.79 -17.52 25.67
CA SER A 313 -11.36 -16.98 24.43
C SER A 313 -11.02 -15.49 24.24
N ILE A 314 -10.50 -15.10 23.07
CA ILE A 314 -10.28 -13.69 22.67
C ILE A 314 -11.50 -12.82 22.99
N LYS A 315 -12.69 -13.38 22.76
CA LYS A 315 -13.97 -12.74 23.03
C LYS A 315 -14.04 -12.19 24.47
N LYS A 316 -13.66 -13.00 25.47
CA LYS A 316 -13.65 -12.57 26.87
C LYS A 316 -12.72 -11.38 27.09
N GLN A 317 -11.50 -11.44 26.56
CA GLN A 317 -10.55 -10.34 26.69
C GLN A 317 -11.02 -9.05 26.00
N MET A 318 -11.73 -9.17 24.87
CA MET A 318 -12.35 -8.04 24.18
C MET A 318 -13.56 -7.46 24.94
N ASP A 319 -14.35 -8.31 25.57
CA ASP A 319 -15.48 -7.92 26.41
C ASP A 319 -14.99 -7.19 27.67
N ASP A 320 -13.83 -7.60 28.22
CA ASP A 320 -13.18 -6.97 29.38
C ASP A 320 -12.54 -5.60 29.06
N LEU A 321 -12.39 -5.23 27.78
CA LEU A 321 -11.85 -3.91 27.41
C LEU A 321 -12.79 -2.77 27.88
N PRO A 322 -12.24 -1.64 28.36
CA PRO A 322 -13.07 -0.49 28.70
C PRO A 322 -13.70 0.12 27.44
N SER A 323 -14.90 0.71 27.56
CA SER A 323 -15.63 1.40 26.50
C SER A 323 -15.04 2.78 26.13
N LEU A 324 -13.72 2.89 26.16
CA LEU A 324 -12.97 4.09 25.81
C LEU A 324 -12.55 4.04 24.33
N LYS A 325 -12.56 5.20 23.66
CA LYS A 325 -11.99 5.30 22.30
C LYS A 325 -10.51 4.90 22.33
N GLY A 326 -10.14 4.05 21.37
CA GLY A 326 -8.80 3.52 21.21
C GLY A 326 -8.50 2.27 22.06
N SER A 327 -9.45 1.74 22.83
CA SER A 327 -9.27 0.45 23.51
C SER A 327 -9.11 -0.67 22.48
N ALA A 328 -8.05 -1.47 22.65
CA ALA A 328 -7.70 -2.57 21.76
C ALA A 328 -6.96 -3.66 22.55
N ILE A 329 -6.84 -4.83 21.95
CA ILE A 329 -5.84 -5.83 22.33
C ILE A 329 -4.68 -5.79 21.36
N ILE A 330 -3.47 -6.02 21.85
CA ILE A 330 -2.31 -6.37 21.02
C ILE A 330 -2.01 -7.84 21.22
N LEU A 331 -2.00 -8.56 20.11
CA LEU A 331 -1.52 -9.93 19.98
C LEU A 331 -0.08 -9.84 19.47
N ASP A 332 0.85 -10.42 20.21
CA ASP A 332 2.26 -10.51 19.82
C ASP A 332 2.63 -11.99 19.69
N ASP A 333 2.86 -12.42 18.45
CA ASP A 333 3.19 -13.80 18.12
C ASP A 333 4.54 -14.21 18.71
N ASN A 334 5.52 -13.29 18.74
CA ASN A 334 6.86 -13.58 19.26
C ASN A 334 6.88 -13.86 20.75
N SER A 335 6.02 -13.20 21.53
CA SER A 335 5.90 -13.43 22.97
C SER A 335 4.73 -14.35 23.35
N GLU A 336 3.95 -14.82 22.37
CA GLU A 336 2.75 -15.64 22.52
C GLU A 336 1.78 -15.06 23.57
N ARG A 337 1.61 -13.73 23.56
CA ARG A 337 0.85 -13.01 24.59
C ARG A 337 -0.11 -11.99 24.03
N ILE A 338 -1.14 -11.75 24.84
CA ILE A 338 -2.15 -10.73 24.58
C ILE A 338 -2.08 -9.68 25.68
N TYR A 339 -2.08 -8.42 25.29
CA TYR A 339 -2.11 -7.31 26.23
C TYR A 339 -3.27 -6.38 25.89
N PRO A 340 -4.07 -5.95 26.89
CA PRO A 340 -4.98 -4.84 26.70
C PRO A 340 -4.17 -3.56 26.55
N MET A 341 -4.56 -2.71 25.61
CA MET A 341 -3.93 -1.41 25.38
C MET A 341 -4.95 -0.34 25.04
N ARG A 342 -4.53 0.93 25.14
CA ARG A 342 -5.29 2.07 24.64
C ARG A 342 -4.44 2.89 23.69
N MET A 343 -4.92 3.04 22.46
CA MET A 343 -4.29 3.88 21.45
C MET A 343 -4.45 5.35 21.82
N ARG A 344 -3.33 6.06 21.87
CA ARG A 344 -3.30 7.51 22.09
C ARG A 344 -3.94 8.27 20.92
N PRO A 345 -4.44 9.51 21.13
CA PRO A 345 -4.87 10.38 20.04
C PRO A 345 -3.76 10.69 19.02
N ARG A 346 -4.15 11.02 17.79
CA ARG A 346 -3.24 11.40 16.70
C ARG A 346 -2.65 12.79 16.97
N PHE A 347 -1.36 12.95 16.66
CA PHE A 347 -0.69 14.25 16.69
C PHE A 347 -1.09 15.16 15.53
N THR A 348 -1.34 14.53 14.38
CA THR A 348 -1.73 15.16 13.14
C THR A 348 -3.24 15.21 13.02
N TRP A 349 -3.75 16.12 12.20
CA TRP A 349 -5.17 16.20 11.88
C TRP A 349 -5.74 14.83 11.46
N HIS A 350 -7.00 14.59 11.81
CA HIS A 350 -7.73 13.37 11.47
C HIS A 350 -8.71 13.63 10.33
N GLY A 351 -8.37 13.18 9.12
CA GLY A 351 -9.21 13.35 7.93
C GLY A 351 -10.38 12.37 7.77
N GLY A 352 -10.44 11.31 8.59
CA GLY A 352 -11.40 10.21 8.44
C GLY A 352 -12.60 10.28 9.40
N GLU A 353 -12.94 11.46 9.90
CA GLU A 353 -14.10 11.60 10.79
C GLU A 353 -15.41 11.50 10.01
N ALA A 354 -16.39 10.82 10.60
CA ALA A 354 -17.73 10.78 10.03
C ALA A 354 -18.28 12.21 9.88
N PRO A 355 -18.80 12.58 8.69
CA PRO A 355 -19.41 13.89 8.50
C PRO A 355 -20.59 14.03 9.45
N SER A 356 -20.72 15.22 10.05
CA SER A 356 -21.83 15.53 10.94
C SER A 356 -22.66 16.66 10.37
N ALA A 357 -23.98 16.45 10.33
CA ALA A 357 -24.94 17.48 9.90
C ALA A 357 -25.01 18.65 10.89
N VAL A 358 -24.64 18.42 12.16
CA VAL A 358 -24.67 19.43 13.22
C VAL A 358 -23.24 19.63 13.70
N LYS A 359 -22.78 20.90 13.75
CA LYS A 359 -21.54 21.21 14.44
C LYS A 359 -21.73 20.85 15.91
N LYS A 360 -21.04 19.82 16.41
CA LYS A 360 -21.00 19.54 17.84
C LYS A 360 -20.52 20.80 18.54
N GLU A 361 -21.36 21.38 19.38
CA GLU A 361 -20.91 22.35 20.37
C GLU A 361 -19.85 21.66 21.23
N LYS A 362 -18.67 22.26 21.33
CA LYS A 362 -17.65 21.79 22.26
C LYS A 362 -18.20 22.05 23.65
N ASN A 363 -18.68 21.00 24.32
CA ASN A 363 -18.95 21.10 25.76
C ASN A 363 -17.58 21.23 26.45
N PHE A 364 -17.35 22.41 27.01
CA PHE A 364 -16.16 22.79 27.77
C PHE A 364 -16.10 22.11 29.13
#